data_AF-A0A257H1M4-F1
#
_entry.id   AF-A0A257H1M4-F1
#
_cell.length_a   1.000
_cell.length_b   1.000
_cell.length_c   1.000
_cell.angle_alpha   90.00
_cell.angle_beta   90.00
_cell.angle_gamma   90.00
#
_symmetry.space_group_name_H-M   'P 1'
#
loop_
_entity.id
_entity.type
_entity.pdbx_description
1 polymer ?
#
loop_
_entity_poly.entity_id
_entity_poly.type
_entity_poly.pdbx_seq_one_letter_code
_entity_poly.pdbx_strand_id
1 'polypeptide(L)'
;MTTTTIAVDYDQPDTSDAAVAGVCSTRHAWARVPVEPTQTERAALKDKIRGLLKAKNAVMVSHYYVHPDLQDLAEETGGLVSDSLEMARFGRDHAAQTLIVSGVKFMGETAKILSPE
;
A
#
# COMPACT_ATOMS: atom_id res chain seq x y z
N MET A 1 7.58 5.25 -15.44
CA MET A 1 7.13 3.99 -14.82
C MET A 1 6.59 3.10 -15.92
N THR A 2 7.35 2.10 -16.34
CA THR A 2 6.92 1.09 -17.32
C THR A 2 5.82 0.25 -16.65
N THR A 3 4.62 0.30 -17.20
CA THR A 3 3.46 -0.43 -16.69
C THR A 3 3.17 -1.56 -17.67
N THR A 4 3.07 -2.79 -17.18
CA THR A 4 2.74 -3.95 -18.02
C THR A 4 1.22 -4.08 -18.08
N THR A 5 0.67 -4.25 -19.28
CA THR A 5 -0.75 -4.53 -19.47
C THR A 5 -0.94 -6.04 -19.55
N ILE A 6 -1.76 -6.60 -18.65
CA ILE A 6 -2.16 -8.02 -18.70
C ILE A 6 -3.61 -8.14 -19.16
N ALA A 7 -3.92 -9.19 -19.91
CA ALA A 7 -5.29 -9.57 -20.21
C ALA A 7 -5.85 -10.37 -19.03
N VAL A 8 -7.03 -10.01 -18.56
CA VAL A 8 -7.73 -10.68 -17.47
C VAL A 8 -9.11 -11.07 -17.97
N ASP A 9 -9.40 -12.36 -17.90
CA ASP A 9 -10.71 -12.88 -18.24
C ASP A 9 -11.70 -12.57 -17.11
N TYR A 10 -12.89 -12.12 -17.48
CA TYR A 10 -13.97 -11.90 -16.54
C TYR A 10 -15.31 -12.31 -17.16
N ASP A 11 -16.19 -12.80 -16.30
CA ASP A 11 -17.55 -13.17 -16.70
C ASP A 11 -18.43 -11.93 -16.75
N GLN A 12 -19.04 -11.69 -17.92
CA GLN A 12 -20.04 -10.63 -18.09
C GLN A 12 -21.39 -11.27 -18.44
N PRO A 13 -22.49 -10.89 -17.75
CA PRO A 13 -23.82 -11.33 -18.14
C PRO A 13 -24.17 -10.78 -19.53
N ASP A 14 -24.63 -11.64 -20.42
CA ASP A 14 -25.06 -11.26 -21.75
C ASP A 14 -26.43 -10.57 -21.67
N THR A 15 -26.46 -9.29 -22.07
CA THR A 15 -27.67 -8.46 -22.10
C THR A 15 -28.22 -8.26 -23.51
N SER A 16 -27.68 -8.99 -24.49
CA SER A 16 -27.99 -8.80 -25.91
C SER A 16 -29.34 -9.37 -26.33
N ASP A 17 -29.83 -10.40 -25.63
CA ASP A 17 -31.07 -11.08 -25.98
C ASP A 17 -31.78 -11.60 -24.72
N ALA A 18 -33.10 -11.37 -24.61
CA ALA A 18 -33.90 -11.68 -23.44
C ALA A 18 -34.03 -13.20 -23.18
N ALA A 19 -33.84 -14.02 -24.22
CA ALA A 19 -33.85 -15.49 -24.12
C ALA A 19 -32.57 -16.08 -23.49
N VAL A 20 -31.46 -15.34 -23.53
CA VAL A 20 -30.17 -15.72 -22.92
C VAL A 20 -29.78 -14.81 -21.74
N ALA A 21 -30.73 -13.99 -21.26
CA ALA A 21 -30.56 -13.15 -20.09
C ALA A 21 -30.20 -14.01 -18.87
N GLY A 22 -28.97 -13.86 -18.38
CA GLY A 22 -28.43 -14.63 -17.25
C GLY A 22 -27.34 -15.64 -17.62
N VAL A 23 -27.04 -15.82 -18.91
CA VAL A 23 -25.82 -16.53 -19.34
C VAL A 23 -24.63 -15.56 -19.23
N CYS A 24 -23.55 -16.00 -18.58
CA CYS A 24 -22.30 -15.24 -18.54
C CYS A 24 -21.38 -15.68 -19.68
N SER A 25 -20.90 -14.73 -20.47
CA SER A 25 -19.83 -14.95 -21.45
C SER A 25 -18.49 -14.46 -20.89
N THR A 26 -17.42 -15.21 -21.16
CA THR A 26 -16.07 -14.80 -20.81
C THR A 26 -15.64 -13.67 -21.74
N ARG A 27 -15.36 -12.51 -21.16
CA ARG A 27 -14.81 -11.34 -21.86
C ARG A 27 -13.43 -11.02 -21.34
N HIS A 28 -12.70 -10.22 -22.12
CA HIS A 28 -11.32 -9.85 -21.81
C HIS A 28 -11.29 -8.39 -21.34
N ALA A 29 -10.78 -8.18 -20.13
CA ALA A 29 -10.37 -6.88 -19.63
C ALA A 29 -8.85 -6.74 -19.71
N TRP A 30 -8.35 -5.50 -19.61
CA TRP A 30 -6.93 -5.23 -19.51
C TRP A 30 -6.63 -4.54 -18.19
N ALA A 31 -5.66 -5.06 -17.45
CA ALA A 31 -5.20 -4.48 -16.18
C ALA A 31 -3.78 -3.94 -16.35
N ARG A 32 -3.59 -2.71 -15.88
CA ARG A 32 -2.26 -2.09 -15.76
C ARG A 32 -1.64 -2.52 -14.45
N VAL A 33 -0.66 -3.41 -14.52
CA VAL A 33 0.05 -3.92 -13.34
C VAL A 33 1.42 -3.25 -13.26
N PRO A 34 1.76 -2.63 -12.12
CA PRO A 34 3.10 -2.15 -11.88
C PRO A 34 4.13 -3.28 -11.95
N VAL A 35 5.29 -3.00 -12.52
CA VAL A 35 6.40 -3.95 -12.51
C VAL A 35 6.99 -3.99 -11.10
N GLU A 36 7.08 -5.19 -10.53
CA GLU A 36 7.76 -5.42 -9.25
C GLU A 36 9.26 -5.19 -9.38
N PRO A 37 9.91 -4.48 -8.44
CA PRO A 37 11.35 -4.28 -8.47
C PRO A 37 12.09 -5.62 -8.28
N THR A 38 13.24 -5.73 -8.95
CA THR A 38 14.17 -6.85 -8.76
C THR A 38 14.73 -6.86 -7.34
N GLN A 39 15.32 -7.98 -6.90
CA GLN A 39 15.87 -8.09 -5.55
C GLN A 39 16.93 -7.01 -5.24
N THR A 40 17.80 -6.70 -6.21
CA THR A 40 18.84 -5.68 -6.07
C THR A 40 18.24 -4.27 -5.95
N GLU A 41 17.26 -3.95 -6.79
CA GLU A 41 16.56 -2.66 -6.73
C GLU A 41 15.78 -2.51 -5.43
N ARG A 42 15.13 -3.59 -4.98
CA ARG A 42 14.39 -3.66 -3.73
C ARG A 42 15.29 -3.37 -2.53
N ALA A 43 16.47 -3.99 -2.47
CA ALA A 43 17.47 -3.71 -1.43
C ALA A 43 17.93 -2.24 -1.47
N ALA A 44 18.27 -1.72 -2.66
CA ALA A 44 18.69 -0.32 -2.82
C ALA A 44 17.59 0.68 -2.42
N LEU A 45 16.32 0.38 -2.72
CA LEU A 45 15.18 1.19 -2.32
C LEU A 45 14.97 1.17 -0.81
N LYS A 46 15.01 -0.01 -0.18
CA LYS A 46 14.93 -0.14 1.28
C LYS A 46 16.04 0.68 1.94
N ASP A 47 17.29 0.54 1.52
CA ASP A 47 18.44 1.30 2.04
C ASP A 47 18.24 2.82 1.92
N LYS A 48 17.80 3.28 0.74
CA LYS A 48 17.50 4.69 0.50
C LYS A 48 16.40 5.21 1.44
N ILE A 49 15.33 4.44 1.63
CA ILE A 49 14.24 4.81 2.55
C ILE A 49 14.76 4.89 3.98
N ARG A 50 15.55 3.91 4.46
CA ARG A 50 16.13 3.96 5.82
C ARG A 50 16.98 5.21 6.03
N GLY A 51 17.78 5.60 5.04
CA GLY A 51 18.56 6.84 5.08
C GLY A 51 17.68 8.09 5.16
N LEU A 52 16.61 8.15 4.36
CA LEU A 52 15.68 9.27 4.35
C LEU A 52 14.87 9.39 5.63
N LEU A 53 14.42 8.27 6.22
CA LEU A 53 13.71 8.26 7.50
C LEU A 53 14.57 8.89 8.60
N LYS A 54 15.84 8.47 8.69
CA LYS A 54 16.80 9.07 9.65
C LYS A 54 17.05 10.55 9.37
N ALA A 55 17.31 10.91 8.11
CA ALA A 55 17.61 12.29 7.72
C ALA A 55 16.44 13.26 7.98
N LYS A 56 15.20 12.75 7.98
CA LYS A 56 13.99 13.54 8.19
C LYS A 56 13.40 13.41 9.60
N ASN A 57 14.10 12.73 10.51
CA ASN A 57 13.55 12.37 11.83
C ASN A 57 12.12 11.80 11.72
N ALA A 58 11.96 10.85 10.82
CA ALA A 58 10.69 10.25 10.47
C ALA A 58 10.63 8.79 10.90
N VAL A 59 9.44 8.34 11.29
CA VAL A 59 9.14 6.93 11.58
C VAL A 59 8.07 6.44 10.61
N MET A 60 8.16 5.16 10.22
CA MET A 60 7.19 4.55 9.31
C MET A 60 6.28 3.57 10.05
N VAL A 61 4.98 3.63 9.77
CA VAL A 61 4.00 2.66 10.26
C VAL A 61 3.28 2.04 9.08
N SER A 62 3.05 0.73 9.12
CA SER A 62 2.50 -0.05 8.02
C SER A 62 1.20 -0.75 8.43
N HIS A 63 0.19 -0.68 7.58
CA HIS A 63 -1.04 -1.45 7.78
C HIS A 63 -0.85 -2.91 7.35
N TYR A 64 -1.60 -3.86 7.93
CA TYR A 64 -1.48 -5.30 7.59
C TYR A 64 -1.68 -5.66 6.11
N TYR A 65 -2.31 -4.78 5.32
CA TYR A 65 -2.66 -5.04 3.92
C TYR A 65 -1.69 -4.41 2.91
N VAL A 66 -0.55 -3.90 3.37
CA VAL A 66 0.48 -3.39 2.47
C VAL A 66 1.44 -4.49 2.03
N HIS A 67 2.23 -4.21 1.00
CA HIS A 67 3.25 -5.13 0.50
C HIS A 67 4.22 -5.56 1.64
N PRO A 68 4.60 -6.86 1.73
CA PRO A 68 5.45 -7.38 2.83
C PRO A 68 6.74 -6.59 3.03
N ASP A 69 7.40 -6.17 1.96
CA ASP A 69 8.56 -5.27 2.05
C ASP A 69 8.38 -4.03 2.91
N LEU A 70 7.21 -3.41 2.85
CA LEU A 70 6.91 -2.21 3.64
C LEU A 70 6.61 -2.58 5.09
N GLN A 71 6.13 -3.79 5.35
CA GLN A 71 5.97 -4.33 6.69
C GLN A 71 7.35 -4.58 7.31
N ASP A 72 8.21 -5.35 6.64
CA ASP A 72 9.60 -5.59 7.07
C ASP A 72 10.34 -4.27 7.32
N LEU A 73 10.23 -3.32 6.38
CA LEU A 73 10.93 -2.05 6.48
C LEU A 73 10.43 -1.21 7.67
N ALA A 74 9.14 -1.26 8.01
CA ALA A 74 8.61 -0.57 9.18
C ALA A 74 9.23 -1.16 10.45
N GLU A 75 9.24 -2.49 10.60
CA GLU A 75 9.82 -3.17 11.77
C GLU A 75 11.34 -2.91 11.88
N GLU A 76 12.07 -3.08 10.77
CA GLU A 76 13.52 -2.86 10.70
C GLU A 76 13.95 -1.42 11.06
N THR A 77 13.07 -0.44 10.85
CA THR A 77 13.36 0.99 11.09
C THR A 77 12.86 1.49 12.43
N GLY A 78 12.36 0.61 13.29
CA GLY A 78 11.82 0.96 14.61
C GLY A 78 10.39 1.50 14.58
N GLY A 79 9.71 1.29 13.46
CA GLY A 79 8.29 1.53 13.29
C GLY A 79 7.42 0.36 13.76
N LEU A 80 6.19 0.29 13.24
CA LEU A 80 5.21 -0.71 13.65
C LEU A 80 4.33 -1.18 12.48
N VAL A 81 3.98 -2.46 12.48
CA VAL A 81 2.95 -3.04 11.61
C VAL A 81 1.69 -3.29 12.43
N SER A 82 0.60 -2.58 12.16
CA SER A 82 -0.61 -2.66 12.99
C SER A 82 -1.90 -2.20 12.29
N ASP A 83 -3.01 -2.24 13.02
CA ASP A 83 -4.29 -1.66 12.60
C ASP A 83 -4.31 -0.12 12.75
N SER A 84 -5.36 0.52 12.25
CA SER A 84 -5.46 1.98 12.24
C SER A 84 -5.43 2.65 13.63
N LEU A 85 -5.98 2.02 14.66
CA LEU A 85 -6.05 2.61 16.00
C LEU A 85 -4.68 2.58 16.66
N GLU A 86 -3.99 1.45 16.56
CA GLU A 86 -2.67 1.26 17.11
C GLU A 86 -1.63 2.11 16.39
N MET A 87 -1.70 2.23 15.05
CA MET A 87 -0.87 3.16 14.27
C MET A 87 -1.00 4.60 14.76
N ALA A 88 -2.22 5.05 15.08
CA ALA A 88 -2.45 6.41 15.55
C ALA A 88 -1.96 6.65 16.99
N ARG A 89 -2.11 5.65 17.87
CA ARG A 89 -1.55 5.71 19.23
C ARG A 89 -0.03 5.77 19.20
N PHE A 90 0.60 4.89 18.41
CA PHE A 90 2.04 4.89 18.19
C PHE A 90 2.52 6.25 17.67
N GLY A 91 1.86 6.79 16.65
CA GLY A 91 2.19 8.09 16.08
C GLY A 91 2.10 9.27 17.05
N ARG A 92 1.20 9.21 18.04
CA ARG A 92 1.07 10.24 19.08
C ARG A 92 2.19 10.16 20.11
N ASP A 93 2.58 8.94 20.49
CA ASP A 93 3.51 8.70 21.60
C ASP A 93 4.98 8.60 21.13
N HIS A 94 5.23 8.64 19.81
CA HIS A 94 6.57 8.53 19.22
C HIS A 94 7.30 9.87 19.12
N ALA A 95 8.61 9.89 19.39
CA ALA A 95 9.44 11.11 19.39
C ALA A 95 9.79 11.66 17.99
N ALA A 96 9.34 11.00 16.92
CA ALA A 96 9.66 11.40 15.55
C ALA A 96 8.75 12.56 15.15
N GLN A 97 9.31 13.55 14.45
CA GLN A 97 8.55 14.72 14.00
C GLN A 97 7.68 14.42 12.78
N THR A 98 7.98 13.34 12.05
CA THR A 98 7.23 12.95 10.86
C THR A 98 6.80 11.51 10.97
N LEU A 99 5.49 11.26 10.83
CA LEU A 99 4.92 9.93 10.73
C LEU A 99 4.61 9.62 9.26
N ILE A 100 5.24 8.57 8.73
CA ILE A 100 4.96 8.04 7.40
C ILE A 100 3.98 6.88 7.54
N VAL A 101 2.78 7.04 6.99
CA VAL A 101 1.73 6.01 7.03
C VAL A 101 1.72 5.25 5.71
N SER A 102 2.16 4.01 5.73
CA SER A 102 2.01 3.04 4.65
C SER A 102 0.62 2.41 4.76
N GLY A 103 -0.34 3.02 4.08
CA GLY A 103 -1.74 2.61 4.10
C GLY A 103 -2.57 3.47 3.14
N VAL A 104 -3.85 3.65 3.48
CA VAL A 104 -4.78 4.48 2.70
C VAL A 104 -4.93 5.88 3.28
N LYS A 105 -5.42 6.82 2.46
CA LYS A 105 -5.46 8.25 2.77
C LYS A 105 -6.07 8.58 4.14
N PHE A 106 -7.23 8.02 4.46
CA PHE A 106 -7.95 8.35 5.71
C PHE A 106 -7.17 7.92 6.96
N MET A 107 -6.32 6.89 6.88
CA MET A 107 -5.47 6.46 8.01
C MET A 107 -4.45 7.54 8.35
N GLY A 108 -3.88 8.19 7.32
CA GLY A 108 -2.98 9.34 7.50
C GLY A 108 -3.70 10.56 8.09
N GLU A 109 -4.92 10.84 7.64
CA GLU A 109 -5.75 11.92 8.20
C GLU A 109 -6.07 11.66 9.69
N THR A 110 -6.44 10.42 10.03
CA THR A 110 -6.70 10.01 11.42
C THR A 110 -5.47 10.17 12.30
N ALA A 111 -4.29 9.77 11.80
CA ALA A 111 -3.05 9.95 12.52
C ALA A 111 -2.72 11.44 12.77
N LYS A 112 -2.96 12.33 11.79
CA LYS A 112 -2.74 13.78 11.99
C LYS A 112 -3.75 14.41 12.95
N ILE A 113 -4.98 13.91 13.00
CA ILE A 113 -5.98 14.36 13.98
C ILE A 113 -5.55 13.98 15.40
N LEU A 114 -4.97 12.78 15.58
CA LEU A 114 -4.54 12.27 16.89
C LEU A 114 -3.13 12.75 17.31
N SER A 115 -2.33 13.23 16.35
CA SER A 115 -1.05 13.91 16.53
C SER A 115 -1.12 15.34 15.96
N PRO A 116 -1.74 16.30 16.69
CA PRO A 116 -2.04 17.63 16.17
C PRO A 116 -0.77 18.46 15.88
N GLU A 117 0.31 18.22 16.62
CA GLU A 117 1.64 18.81 16.40
C GLU A 117 2.31 18.20 15.17
#